data_AF-A0A6L3GM53-F1
#
_entry.id   AF-A0A6L3GM53-F1
#
_cell.length_a   1.000
_cell.length_b   1.000
_cell.length_c   1.000
_cell.angle_alpha   90.00
_cell.angle_beta   90.00
_cell.angle_gamma   90.00
#
_symmetry.space_group_name_H-M   'P 1'
#
loop_
_entity.id
_entity.type
_entity.pdbx_description
1 polymer ?
#
loop_
_entity_poly.entity_id
_entity_poly.type
_entity_poly.pdbx_seq_one_letter_code
_entity_poly.pdbx_strand_id
1 'polypeptide(L)'
;MEKIVYIVHAVDTEGPLYESTEATFERLKSSFNIELEPTFANLQKLRHREIFLNGLEDKIVEFLDPSLQNYNDSWDKIDLMLSKILSNDFRFKFCDSFSGGWVYNWFCLDHVGYDYNPRRRDMGYHNIHDRYIELLDKYGKYKDDIQWHFHPMSHYKEAHRAGKSYEHSETLYQILSRRIIDRNFFPSVFRAGCVTERPDANWFLEQWIPFDCSNFAVENENKEQYRDQRNGQAGDWRRAPSDWRIYHPDFYDYQKEGCCHR
;
A
#
# COMPACT_ATOMS: atom_id res chain seq x y z
N MET A 1 -35.31 12.45 1.54
CA MET A 1 -34.06 12.29 0.77
C MET A 1 -33.47 10.96 1.20
N GLU A 2 -33.23 10.05 0.26
CA GLU A 2 -32.51 8.81 0.58
C GLU A 2 -31.08 9.14 1.01
N LYS A 3 -30.58 8.46 2.04
CA LYS A 3 -29.19 8.60 2.49
C LYS A 3 -28.34 7.66 1.65
N ILE A 4 -27.57 8.21 0.70
CA ILE A 4 -26.66 7.44 -0.15
C ILE A 4 -25.28 7.42 0.49
N VAL A 5 -24.66 6.25 0.57
CA VAL A 5 -23.27 6.07 0.99
C VAL A 5 -22.46 5.66 -0.24
N TYR A 6 -21.38 6.39 -0.51
CA TYR A 6 -20.44 6.05 -1.57
C TYR A 6 -19.26 5.29 -0.96
N ILE A 7 -18.92 4.15 -1.55
CA ILE A 7 -17.77 3.34 -1.14
C ILE A 7 -16.71 3.47 -2.23
N VAL A 8 -15.49 3.83 -1.82
CA VAL A 8 -14.33 3.96 -2.72
C VAL A 8 -13.41 2.79 -2.47
N HIS A 9 -13.05 2.07 -3.54
CA HIS A 9 -12.01 1.04 -3.49
C HIS A 9 -10.68 1.64 -3.92
N ALA A 10 -9.79 1.86 -2.96
CA ALA A 10 -8.42 2.32 -3.19
C ALA A 10 -7.46 1.13 -3.23
N VAL A 11 -6.76 0.96 -4.35
CA VAL A 11 -5.84 -0.16 -4.58
C VAL A 11 -4.41 0.33 -4.66
N ASP A 12 -3.60 -0.03 -3.66
CA ASP A 12 -2.15 0.18 -3.69
C ASP A 12 -1.55 -0.62 -4.84
N THR A 13 -0.98 0.10 -5.80
CA THR A 13 -0.52 -0.44 -7.07
C THR A 13 0.99 -0.25 -7.18
N GLU A 14 1.74 -1.25 -6.74
CA GLU A 14 3.21 -1.17 -6.62
C GLU A 14 3.97 -2.02 -7.64
N GLY A 15 3.27 -2.69 -8.56
CA GLY A 15 3.85 -3.60 -9.54
C GLY A 15 4.31 -4.95 -8.96
N PRO A 16 5.16 -5.69 -9.69
CA PRO A 16 5.63 -7.00 -9.28
C PRO A 16 6.38 -7.00 -7.94
N LEU A 17 6.18 -8.05 -7.14
CA LEU A 17 6.86 -8.24 -5.86
C LEU A 17 7.42 -9.66 -5.74
N TYR A 18 8.75 -9.77 -5.68
CA TYR A 18 9.45 -11.01 -5.36
C TYR A 18 9.88 -11.02 -3.89
N GLU A 19 9.64 -12.14 -3.20
CA GLU A 19 10.14 -12.39 -1.84
C GLU A 19 10.91 -13.72 -1.82
N SER A 20 12.18 -13.68 -1.41
CA SER A 20 12.98 -14.89 -1.21
C SER A 20 12.76 -15.49 0.18
N THR A 21 13.22 -16.73 0.38
CA THR A 21 13.20 -17.38 1.70
C THR A 21 13.95 -16.53 2.74
N GLU A 22 15.12 -16.00 2.39
CA GLU A 22 15.93 -15.15 3.27
C GLU A 22 15.13 -13.92 3.72
N ALA A 23 14.48 -13.28 2.76
CA ALA A 23 13.61 -12.14 2.98
C ALA A 23 12.39 -12.45 3.88
N THR A 24 11.83 -13.65 3.81
CA THR A 24 10.77 -14.11 4.73
C THR A 24 11.31 -14.23 6.17
N PHE A 25 12.52 -14.74 6.36
CA PHE A 25 13.13 -14.86 7.69
C PHE A 25 13.56 -13.50 8.25
N GLU A 26 14.00 -12.56 7.42
CA GLU A 26 14.22 -11.17 7.83
C GLU A 26 12.94 -10.56 8.42
N ARG A 27 11.78 -10.82 7.79
CA ARG A 27 10.48 -10.38 8.30
C ARG A 27 10.08 -11.07 9.60
N LEU A 28 10.34 -12.38 9.74
CA LEU A 28 10.11 -13.09 11.01
C LEU A 28 10.93 -12.47 12.15
N LYS A 29 12.19 -12.12 11.87
CA LYS A 29 13.06 -11.43 12.82
C LYS A 29 12.52 -10.04 13.17
N SER A 30 12.12 -9.23 12.18
CA SER A 30 11.61 -7.88 12.42
C SER A 30 10.29 -7.86 13.20
N SER A 31 9.33 -8.71 12.83
CA SER A 31 7.98 -8.69 13.40
C SER A 31 7.88 -9.46 14.73
N PHE A 32 8.60 -10.58 14.87
CA PHE A 32 8.45 -11.50 16.01
C PHE A 32 9.76 -11.75 16.81
N ASN A 33 10.91 -11.21 16.38
CA ASN A 33 12.21 -11.50 16.97
C ASN A 33 12.64 -12.98 16.87
N ILE A 34 12.17 -13.69 15.85
CA ILE A 34 12.55 -15.09 15.61
C ILE A 34 13.78 -15.11 14.71
N GLU A 35 14.89 -15.64 15.23
CA GLU A 35 16.14 -15.82 14.48
C GLU A 35 16.38 -17.30 14.23
N LEU A 36 16.36 -17.67 12.95
CA LEU A 36 16.58 -19.03 12.47
C LEU A 36 17.30 -18.96 11.13
N GLU A 37 18.05 -20.02 10.81
CA GLU A 37 18.70 -20.13 9.49
C GLU A 37 17.65 -20.14 8.36
N PRO A 38 17.78 -19.28 7.34
CA PRO A 38 16.79 -19.07 6.30
C PRO A 38 16.79 -20.21 5.26
N THR A 39 16.35 -21.39 5.68
CA THR A 39 16.27 -22.57 4.81
C THR A 39 14.83 -22.93 4.54
N PHE A 40 14.57 -23.50 3.35
CA PHE A 40 13.25 -24.05 3.02
C PHE A 40 12.79 -25.10 4.04
N ALA A 41 13.71 -25.93 4.54
CA ALA A 41 13.41 -26.91 5.58
C ALA A 41 12.90 -26.25 6.87
N ASN A 42 13.55 -25.18 7.33
CA ASN A 42 13.07 -24.44 8.50
C ASN A 42 11.74 -23.72 8.23
N LEU A 43 11.54 -23.19 7.02
CA LEU A 43 10.26 -22.59 6.63
C LEU A 43 9.09 -23.59 6.74
N GLN A 44 9.29 -24.83 6.28
CA GLN A 44 8.29 -25.89 6.40
C GLN A 44 8.03 -26.28 7.85
N LYS A 45 9.09 -26.41 8.66
CA LYS A 45 8.95 -26.71 10.09
C LYS A 45 8.13 -25.64 10.81
N LEU A 46 8.35 -24.36 10.52
CA LEU A 46 7.56 -23.25 11.08
C LEU A 46 6.08 -23.38 10.68
N ARG A 47 5.79 -23.64 9.40
CA ARG A 47 4.42 -23.82 8.89
C ARG A 47 3.69 -25.03 9.49
N HIS A 48 4.41 -26.05 9.93
CA HIS A 48 3.83 -27.25 10.54
C HIS A 48 3.86 -27.26 12.08
N ARG A 49 4.23 -26.15 12.74
CA ARG A 49 4.38 -26.06 14.20
C ARG A 49 5.44 -27.02 14.78
N GLU A 50 6.44 -27.37 13.99
CA GLU A 50 7.51 -28.31 14.39
C GLU A 50 8.65 -27.61 15.15
N ILE A 51 8.62 -26.28 15.23
CA ILE A 51 9.55 -25.47 16.04
C ILE A 51 8.76 -24.87 17.20
N PHE A 52 9.26 -25.12 18.41
CA PHE A 52 8.71 -24.52 19.62
C PHE A 52 9.04 -23.03 19.69
N LEU A 53 8.01 -22.18 19.77
CA LEU A 53 8.07 -20.72 19.71
C LEU A 53 7.35 -20.08 20.90
N ASN A 54 7.29 -20.78 22.04
CA ASN A 54 6.71 -20.30 23.30
C ASN A 54 5.25 -19.80 23.17
N GLY A 55 4.41 -20.49 22.38
CA GLY A 55 3.00 -20.13 22.19
C GLY A 55 2.73 -19.18 21.02
N LEU A 56 3.73 -18.85 20.21
CA LEU A 56 3.56 -18.04 18.99
C LEU A 56 3.27 -18.88 17.74
N GLU A 57 3.22 -20.20 17.84
CA GLU A 57 3.19 -21.13 16.70
C GLU A 57 2.04 -20.82 15.73
N ASP A 58 0.81 -20.67 16.23
CA ASP A 58 -0.36 -20.38 15.39
C ASP A 58 -0.23 -19.05 14.64
N LYS A 59 0.31 -18.02 15.30
CA LYS A 59 0.54 -16.70 14.69
C LYS A 59 1.59 -16.76 13.59
N ILE A 60 2.63 -17.57 13.79
CA ILE A 60 3.69 -17.74 12.80
C ILE A 60 3.18 -18.56 11.61
N VAL A 61 2.34 -19.57 11.83
CA VAL A 61 1.68 -20.30 10.73
C VAL A 61 0.81 -19.36 9.90
N GLU A 62 -0.01 -18.52 10.55
CA GLU A 62 -0.82 -17.51 9.86
C GLU A 62 0.06 -16.50 9.10
N PHE A 63 1.10 -15.97 9.73
CA PHE A 63 2.03 -15.04 9.09
C PHE A 63 2.76 -15.62 7.87
N LEU A 64 3.03 -16.93 7.89
CA LEU A 64 3.73 -17.67 6.84
C LEU A 64 2.78 -18.40 5.89
N ASP A 65 1.48 -18.11 5.94
CA ASP A 65 0.49 -18.73 5.07
C ASP A 65 0.91 -18.53 3.60
N PRO A 66 1.04 -19.61 2.81
CA PRO A 66 1.42 -19.49 1.41
C PRO A 66 0.54 -18.55 0.58
N SER A 67 -0.75 -18.43 0.91
CA SER A 67 -1.69 -17.51 0.24
C SER A 67 -1.33 -16.04 0.46
N LEU A 68 -0.66 -15.71 1.57
CA LEU A 68 -0.16 -14.36 1.88
C LEU A 68 1.24 -14.09 1.30
N GLN A 69 1.93 -15.12 0.80
CA GLN A 69 3.29 -15.05 0.26
C GLN A 69 3.36 -15.34 -1.24
N ASN A 70 2.27 -15.80 -1.85
CA ASN A 70 2.18 -16.05 -3.29
C ASN A 70 1.95 -14.75 -4.06
N TYR A 71 2.91 -13.82 -3.94
CA TYR A 71 2.87 -12.54 -4.61
C TYR A 71 2.85 -12.69 -6.13
N ASN A 72 2.23 -11.71 -6.81
CA ASN A 72 2.40 -11.53 -8.24
C ASN A 72 3.80 -10.96 -8.49
N ASP A 73 4.79 -11.84 -8.64
CA ASP A 73 6.21 -11.53 -8.81
C ASP A 73 6.62 -11.20 -10.26
N SER A 74 5.68 -11.16 -11.19
CA SER A 74 5.89 -10.77 -12.58
C SER A 74 4.68 -10.02 -13.15
N TRP A 75 4.92 -9.24 -14.20
CA TRP A 75 3.85 -8.57 -14.93
C TRP A 75 2.85 -9.54 -15.54
N ASP A 76 3.29 -10.69 -16.05
CA ASP A 76 2.38 -11.72 -16.59
C ASP A 76 1.36 -12.21 -15.54
N LYS A 77 1.80 -12.38 -14.28
CA LYS A 77 0.91 -12.77 -13.18
C LYS A 77 -0.08 -11.65 -12.83
N ILE A 78 0.40 -10.40 -12.80
CA ILE A 78 -0.46 -9.24 -12.58
C ILE A 78 -1.48 -9.11 -13.70
N ASP A 79 -1.07 -9.22 -14.96
CA ASP A 79 -1.95 -9.12 -16.12
C ASP A 79 -3.01 -10.23 -16.12
N LEU A 80 -2.63 -11.46 -15.73
CA LEU A 80 -3.58 -12.56 -15.58
C LEU A 80 -4.62 -12.25 -14.50
N MET A 81 -4.19 -11.77 -13.33
CA MET A 81 -5.09 -11.35 -12.26
C MET A 81 -6.02 -10.22 -12.74
N LEU A 82 -5.47 -9.20 -13.38
CA LEU A 82 -6.21 -8.05 -13.90
C LEU A 82 -7.23 -8.45 -14.96
N SER A 83 -6.87 -9.35 -15.88
CA SER A 83 -7.78 -9.86 -16.91
C SER A 83 -9.05 -10.49 -16.31
N LYS A 84 -8.93 -11.07 -15.10
CA LYS A 84 -10.04 -11.64 -14.35
C LYS A 84 -10.84 -10.56 -13.63
N ILE A 85 -10.19 -9.72 -12.82
CA ILE A 85 -10.92 -8.77 -11.95
C ILE A 85 -11.51 -7.56 -12.69
N LEU A 86 -10.98 -7.25 -13.88
CA LEU A 86 -11.50 -6.22 -14.76
C LEU A 86 -12.62 -6.74 -15.69
N SER A 87 -12.86 -8.06 -15.75
CA SER A 87 -13.91 -8.64 -16.57
C SER A 87 -15.32 -8.26 -16.09
N ASN A 88 -16.29 -8.24 -17.00
CA ASN A 88 -17.69 -7.99 -16.66
C ASN A 88 -18.21 -9.03 -15.66
N ASP A 89 -17.88 -10.31 -15.87
CA ASP A 89 -18.29 -11.40 -14.99
C ASP A 89 -17.86 -11.16 -13.54
N PHE A 90 -16.66 -10.60 -13.34
CA PHE A 90 -16.17 -10.27 -12.00
C PHE A 90 -16.81 -8.99 -11.46
N ARG A 91 -16.77 -7.88 -12.23
CA ARG A 91 -17.28 -6.57 -11.79
C ARG A 91 -18.75 -6.59 -11.41
N PHE A 92 -19.55 -7.35 -12.14
CA PHE A 92 -21.01 -7.45 -11.94
C PHE A 92 -21.41 -8.66 -11.11
N LYS A 93 -20.44 -9.38 -10.51
CA LYS A 93 -20.75 -10.48 -9.60
C LYS A 93 -21.51 -10.00 -8.36
N PHE A 94 -21.15 -8.82 -7.86
CA PHE A 94 -21.76 -8.17 -6.70
C PHE A 94 -21.97 -6.70 -7.03
N CYS A 95 -23.09 -6.37 -7.67
CA CYS A 95 -23.41 -5.00 -8.03
C CYS A 95 -23.74 -4.15 -6.79
N ASP A 96 -23.53 -2.84 -6.92
CA ASP A 96 -24.03 -1.87 -5.95
C ASP A 96 -25.56 -1.73 -5.99
N SER A 97 -26.12 -0.92 -5.09
CA SER A 97 -27.57 -0.67 -4.99
C SER A 97 -28.18 -0.01 -6.23
N PHE A 98 -27.37 0.50 -7.16
CA PHE A 98 -27.75 1.10 -8.43
C PHE A 98 -27.46 0.16 -9.62
N SER A 99 -27.17 -1.12 -9.36
CA SER A 99 -26.78 -2.12 -10.36
C SER A 99 -25.46 -1.81 -11.07
N GLY A 100 -24.63 -0.94 -10.51
CA GLY A 100 -23.29 -0.63 -10.96
C GLY A 100 -22.31 -1.76 -10.64
N GLY A 101 -21.40 -2.04 -11.57
CA GLY A 101 -20.30 -2.97 -11.32
C GLY A 101 -19.18 -2.31 -10.51
N TRP A 102 -18.28 -3.14 -9.98
CA TRP A 102 -17.13 -2.69 -9.20
C TRP A 102 -16.29 -1.64 -9.94
N VAL A 103 -15.87 -0.58 -9.25
CA VAL A 103 -15.01 0.50 -9.76
C VAL A 103 -13.70 0.52 -8.96
N TYR A 104 -12.57 0.59 -9.65
CA TYR A 104 -11.25 0.58 -9.02
C TYR A 104 -10.57 1.95 -9.14
N ASN A 105 -9.91 2.38 -8.06
CA ASN A 105 -8.99 3.50 -8.07
C ASN A 105 -7.59 2.96 -7.83
N TRP A 106 -6.72 3.05 -8.83
CA TRP A 106 -5.38 2.47 -8.84
C TRP A 106 -4.38 3.53 -8.37
N PHE A 107 -3.83 3.37 -7.17
CA PHE A 107 -2.84 4.28 -6.61
C PHE A 107 -1.45 3.79 -6.99
N CYS A 108 -0.88 4.37 -8.05
CA CYS A 108 0.38 3.90 -8.64
C CYS A 108 1.59 4.50 -7.92
N LEU A 109 2.55 3.63 -7.59
CA LEU A 109 3.84 3.99 -7.02
C LEU A 109 4.94 4.02 -8.08
N ASP A 110 5.86 4.97 -7.97
CA ASP A 110 7.12 4.99 -8.70
C ASP A 110 8.26 4.49 -7.81
N HIS A 111 8.92 3.41 -8.22
CA HIS A 111 10.15 2.94 -7.55
C HIS A 111 11.36 3.60 -8.19
N VAL A 112 11.84 4.71 -7.64
CA VAL A 112 12.90 5.52 -8.25
C VAL A 112 14.00 5.87 -7.25
N GLY A 113 15.24 5.96 -7.74
CA GLY A 113 16.41 6.40 -6.97
C GLY A 113 16.93 5.42 -5.92
N TYR A 114 16.53 4.14 -5.99
CA TYR A 114 17.06 3.08 -5.13
C TYR A 114 18.35 2.46 -5.72
N ASP A 115 19.31 2.16 -4.84
CA ASP A 115 20.59 1.53 -5.18
C ASP A 115 20.54 0.00 -5.04
N TYR A 116 19.60 -0.51 -4.24
CA TYR A 116 19.46 -1.94 -3.98
C TYR A 116 18.00 -2.40 -4.11
N ASN A 117 17.76 -3.41 -4.95
CA ASN A 117 16.41 -3.91 -5.26
C ASN A 117 16.30 -5.45 -5.10
N PRO A 118 16.35 -5.97 -3.85
CA PRO A 118 16.28 -7.41 -3.61
C PRO A 118 14.91 -8.02 -3.93
N ARG A 119 13.87 -7.17 -3.98
CA ARG A 119 12.48 -7.57 -4.21
C ARG A 119 12.07 -7.50 -5.67
N ARG A 120 13.02 -7.19 -6.56
CA ARG A 120 12.82 -7.10 -8.02
C ARG A 120 11.63 -6.20 -8.38
N ARG A 121 11.46 -5.11 -7.63
CA ARG A 121 10.47 -4.07 -7.93
C ARG A 121 10.72 -3.53 -9.32
N ASP A 122 9.66 -3.13 -10.00
CA ASP A 122 9.80 -2.48 -11.31
C ASP A 122 10.26 -1.02 -11.11
N MET A 123 11.56 -0.81 -11.36
CA MET A 123 12.27 0.44 -11.08
C MET A 123 12.17 1.41 -12.25
N GLY A 124 11.72 2.62 -11.99
CA GLY A 124 11.71 3.68 -12.99
C GLY A 124 10.59 4.68 -12.78
N TYR A 125 10.76 5.85 -13.43
CA TYR A 125 9.68 6.81 -13.53
C TYR A 125 8.64 6.25 -14.48
N HIS A 126 7.40 6.29 -14.02
CA HIS A 126 6.19 6.03 -14.75
C HIS A 126 5.88 4.56 -15.07
N ASN A 127 6.81 3.62 -14.82
CA ASN A 127 6.63 2.21 -15.17
C ASN A 127 5.27 1.65 -14.73
N ILE A 128 4.91 1.79 -13.45
CA ILE A 128 3.65 1.23 -12.92
C ILE A 128 2.42 1.96 -13.47
N HIS A 129 2.45 3.28 -13.45
CA HIS A 129 1.34 4.12 -13.93
C HIS A 129 1.07 3.91 -15.42
N ASP A 130 2.09 3.93 -16.26
CA ASP A 130 1.93 3.77 -17.70
C ASP A 130 1.40 2.37 -18.02
N ARG A 131 1.87 1.35 -17.28
CA ARG A 131 1.30 0.01 -17.39
C ARG A 131 -0.19 -0.01 -17.08
N TYR A 132 -0.62 0.67 -16.01
CA TYR A 132 -2.03 0.73 -15.65
C TYR A 132 -2.87 1.61 -16.58
N ILE A 133 -2.29 2.67 -17.18
CA ILE A 133 -2.93 3.43 -18.26
C ILE A 133 -3.19 2.51 -19.45
N GLU A 134 -2.19 1.76 -19.93
CA GLU A 134 -2.36 0.81 -21.04
C GLU A 134 -3.44 -0.24 -20.74
N LEU A 135 -3.52 -0.70 -19.49
CA LEU A 135 -4.53 -1.65 -19.03
C LEU A 135 -5.93 -1.03 -19.02
N LEU A 136 -6.07 0.22 -18.58
CA LEU A 136 -7.33 0.95 -18.64
C LEU A 136 -7.72 1.29 -20.08
N ASP A 137 -6.79 1.57 -20.98
CA ASP A 137 -7.12 1.74 -22.39
C ASP A 137 -7.63 0.43 -23.02
N LYS A 138 -7.10 -0.70 -22.56
CA LYS A 138 -7.49 -2.05 -23.03
C LYS A 138 -8.81 -2.54 -22.44
N TYR A 139 -9.04 -2.31 -21.14
CA TYR A 139 -10.15 -2.90 -20.38
C TYR A 139 -11.10 -1.88 -19.73
N GLY A 140 -10.67 -0.62 -19.60
CA GLY A 140 -11.35 0.47 -18.92
C GLY A 140 -12.57 0.98 -19.67
N LYS A 141 -13.64 0.19 -19.62
CA LYS A 141 -14.99 0.58 -20.04
C LYS A 141 -15.77 1.26 -18.92
N TYR A 142 -15.18 1.34 -17.73
CA TYR A 142 -15.82 1.77 -16.49
C TYR A 142 -15.07 2.97 -15.89
N LYS A 143 -15.65 3.57 -14.86
CA LYS A 143 -15.15 4.79 -14.21
C LYS A 143 -13.96 4.55 -13.28
N ASP A 144 -13.08 3.62 -13.66
CA ASP A 144 -11.83 3.41 -12.95
C ASP A 144 -10.95 4.65 -13.10
N ASP A 145 -10.07 4.87 -12.14
CA ASP A 145 -9.18 6.02 -12.15
C ASP A 145 -7.76 5.64 -11.70
N ILE A 146 -6.80 6.45 -12.09
CA ILE A 146 -5.40 6.33 -11.68
C ILE A 146 -5.05 7.51 -10.79
N GLN A 147 -4.51 7.19 -9.63
CA GLN A 147 -4.17 8.11 -8.56
C GLN A 147 -2.74 7.80 -8.07
N TRP A 148 -2.29 8.52 -7.05
CA TRP A 148 -0.89 8.49 -6.67
C TRP A 148 -0.67 7.86 -5.29
N HIS A 149 0.17 6.83 -5.27
CA HIS A 149 0.70 6.21 -4.07
C HIS A 149 2.16 6.62 -3.91
N PHE A 150 2.57 6.94 -2.68
CA PHE A 150 3.95 7.33 -2.43
C PHE A 150 4.52 6.70 -1.18
N HIS A 151 5.71 6.13 -1.35
CA HIS A 151 6.58 5.72 -0.26
C HIS A 151 7.74 6.70 -0.20
N PRO A 152 7.97 7.38 0.92
CA PRO A 152 9.21 8.11 1.11
C PRO A 152 10.41 7.19 0.98
N MET A 153 11.50 7.68 0.40
CA MET A 153 12.72 6.90 0.28
C MET A 153 13.36 6.66 1.66
N SER A 154 13.80 5.43 1.92
CA SER A 154 14.62 5.15 3.10
C SER A 154 16.02 5.74 2.96
N HIS A 155 16.66 6.08 4.09
CA HIS A 155 18.03 6.61 4.10
C HIS A 155 19.04 5.72 3.36
N TYR A 156 18.80 4.41 3.36
CA TYR A 156 19.67 3.40 2.75
C TYR A 156 19.44 3.20 1.26
N LYS A 157 18.43 3.85 0.66
CA LYS A 157 18.08 3.73 -0.76
C LYS A 157 17.81 2.29 -1.20
N GLU A 158 17.14 1.52 -0.34
CA GLU A 158 16.77 0.14 -0.62
C GLU A 158 15.29 0.06 -1.02
N ALA A 159 14.98 -0.50 -2.20
CA ALA A 159 13.62 -0.52 -2.79
C ALA A 159 12.59 -1.34 -2.00
N HIS A 160 13.02 -2.04 -0.95
CA HIS A 160 12.18 -2.85 -0.09
C HIS A 160 11.90 -2.19 1.27
N ARG A 161 12.45 -0.99 1.50
CA ARG A 161 12.29 -0.22 2.74
C ARG A 161 11.73 1.16 2.42
N ALA A 162 10.64 1.50 3.08
CA ALA A 162 10.10 2.84 3.08
C ALA A 162 10.76 3.70 4.18
N GLY A 163 11.03 4.96 3.85
CA GLY A 163 11.28 6.02 4.79
C GLY A 163 9.98 6.51 5.43
N LYS A 164 10.08 7.56 6.25
CA LYS A 164 8.93 8.12 6.99
C LYS A 164 8.74 9.63 6.81
N SER A 165 9.65 10.28 6.11
CA SER A 165 9.62 11.73 5.92
C SER A 165 9.52 12.06 4.44
N TYR A 166 8.45 12.75 4.09
CA TYR A 166 8.13 13.19 2.73
C TYR A 166 9.07 14.32 2.32
N GLU A 167 9.29 15.30 3.21
CA GLU A 167 10.16 16.45 2.93
C GLU A 167 11.61 16.05 2.64
N HIS A 168 12.11 15.00 3.30
CA HIS A 168 13.47 14.49 3.06
C HIS A 168 13.56 13.50 1.89
N SER A 169 12.44 13.17 1.22
CA SER A 169 12.46 12.27 0.08
C SER A 169 12.77 13.05 -1.20
N GLU A 170 14.00 12.93 -1.69
CA GLU A 170 14.47 13.59 -2.93
C GLU A 170 13.57 13.31 -4.15
N THR A 171 12.85 12.18 -4.12
CA THR A 171 12.00 11.69 -5.20
C THR A 171 10.58 12.26 -5.21
N LEU A 172 10.09 12.83 -4.09
CA LEU A 172 8.71 13.30 -3.95
C LEU A 172 8.32 14.26 -5.07
N TYR A 173 9.04 15.39 -5.13
CA TYR A 173 8.78 16.41 -6.15
C TYR A 173 9.23 15.98 -7.54
N GLN A 174 10.24 15.12 -7.67
CA GLN A 174 10.69 14.63 -8.97
C GLN A 174 9.62 13.77 -9.65
N ILE A 175 9.00 12.86 -8.91
CA ILE A 175 7.92 12.01 -9.40
C ILE A 175 6.75 12.88 -9.85
N LEU A 176 6.25 13.77 -8.98
CA LEU A 176 5.11 14.63 -9.31
C LEU A 176 5.42 15.59 -10.47
N SER A 177 6.60 16.19 -10.50
CA SER A 177 6.98 17.08 -11.61
C SER A 177 7.04 16.33 -12.93
N ARG A 178 7.61 15.11 -12.95
CA ARG A 178 7.62 14.29 -14.16
C ARG A 178 6.22 13.83 -14.56
N ARG A 179 5.34 13.51 -13.61
CA ARG A 179 3.91 13.22 -13.93
C ARG A 179 3.26 14.37 -14.68
N ILE A 180 3.49 15.61 -14.23
CA ILE A 180 2.96 16.80 -14.90
C ILE A 180 3.60 16.97 -16.28
N ILE A 181 4.93 16.96 -16.36
CA ILE A 181 5.68 17.29 -17.58
C ILE A 181 5.50 16.21 -18.64
N ASP A 182 5.67 14.95 -18.26
CA ASP A 182 5.78 13.82 -19.18
C ASP A 182 4.42 13.19 -19.48
N ARG A 183 3.41 13.36 -18.61
CA ARG A 183 2.08 12.73 -18.73
C ARG A 183 0.90 13.68 -18.63
N ASN A 184 1.12 14.99 -18.43
CA ASN A 184 0.07 15.96 -18.18
C ASN A 184 -0.89 15.50 -17.07
N PHE A 185 -0.35 14.84 -16.05
CA PHE A 185 -1.11 14.23 -14.96
C PHE A 185 -0.69 14.85 -13.62
N PHE A 186 -1.69 15.15 -12.79
CA PHE A 186 -1.50 15.46 -11.39
C PHE A 186 -2.58 14.75 -10.57
N PRO A 187 -2.22 14.06 -9.47
CA PRO A 187 -3.18 13.28 -8.71
C PRO A 187 -4.20 14.18 -7.98
N SER A 188 -5.43 13.69 -7.88
CA SER A 188 -6.50 14.32 -7.10
C SER A 188 -6.76 13.58 -5.79
N VAL A 189 -6.35 12.32 -5.70
CA VAL A 189 -6.51 11.50 -4.50
C VAL A 189 -5.17 10.92 -4.11
N PHE A 190 -4.92 10.87 -2.80
CA PHE A 190 -3.72 10.30 -2.23
C PHE A 190 -4.02 9.06 -1.39
N ARG A 191 -3.06 8.13 -1.41
CA ARG A 191 -2.99 7.03 -0.45
C ARG A 191 -1.55 6.85 0.01
N ALA A 192 -1.31 6.98 1.30
CA ALA A 192 0.03 6.89 1.89
C ALA A 192 0.61 5.47 1.82
N GLY A 193 1.82 5.37 1.27
CA GLY A 193 2.68 4.19 1.39
C GLY A 193 2.89 3.80 2.84
N CYS A 194 2.75 2.51 3.12
CA CYS A 194 2.84 1.96 4.48
C CYS A 194 1.92 2.63 5.52
N VAL A 195 0.84 3.30 5.08
CA VAL A 195 -0.02 4.17 5.92
C VAL A 195 0.77 5.25 6.68
N THR A 196 1.93 5.64 6.17
CA THR A 196 2.82 6.58 6.84
C THR A 196 2.43 8.01 6.54
N GLU A 197 1.71 8.62 7.48
CA GLU A 197 1.54 10.06 7.56
C GLU A 197 2.13 10.64 8.83
N ARG A 198 2.66 11.84 8.68
CA ARG A 198 3.41 12.65 9.65
C ARG A 198 3.13 14.12 9.35
N PRO A 199 3.51 15.07 10.24
CA PRO A 199 3.22 16.49 10.02
C PRO A 199 3.71 17.03 8.67
N ASP A 200 4.84 16.54 8.15
CA ASP A 200 5.36 16.95 6.84
C ASP A 200 4.48 16.47 5.68
N ALA A 201 4.07 15.19 5.68
CA ALA A 201 3.09 14.67 4.73
C ALA A 201 1.75 15.42 4.86
N ASN A 202 1.28 15.68 6.08
CA ASN A 202 0.05 16.40 6.35
C ASN A 202 0.05 17.79 5.73
N TRP A 203 1.13 18.55 5.87
CA TRP A 203 1.24 19.87 5.26
C TRP A 203 1.39 19.82 3.75
N PHE A 204 2.12 18.84 3.24
CA PHE A 204 2.23 18.65 1.80
C PHE A 204 0.86 18.38 1.17
N LEU A 205 0.10 17.44 1.72
CA LEU A 205 -1.18 17.04 1.16
C LEU A 205 -2.20 18.18 1.22
N GLU A 206 -2.25 18.95 2.31
CA GLU A 206 -3.14 20.13 2.42
C GLU A 206 -2.93 21.17 1.32
N GLN A 207 -1.70 21.32 0.84
CA GLN A 207 -1.38 22.30 -0.19
C GLN A 207 -1.78 21.85 -1.60
N TRP A 208 -1.79 20.54 -1.86
CA TRP A 208 -1.72 20.03 -3.23
C TRP A 208 -2.77 18.97 -3.56
N ILE A 209 -3.17 18.11 -2.61
CA ILE A 209 -4.02 16.96 -2.90
C ILE A 209 -5.37 17.09 -2.18
N PRO A 210 -6.49 17.19 -2.91
CA PRO A 210 -7.79 17.50 -2.31
C PRO A 210 -8.50 16.33 -1.64
N PHE A 211 -8.00 15.08 -1.76
CA PHE A 211 -8.59 13.93 -1.09
C PHE A 211 -7.52 12.97 -0.58
N ASP A 212 -7.69 12.53 0.65
CA ASP A 212 -6.76 11.64 1.33
C ASP A 212 -7.49 10.40 1.89
N CYS A 213 -7.12 9.22 1.37
CA CYS A 213 -7.69 7.95 1.78
C CYS A 213 -6.75 7.15 2.71
N SER A 214 -5.82 7.81 3.38
CA SER A 214 -4.75 7.15 4.13
C SER A 214 -5.06 6.84 5.59
N ASN A 215 -6.09 7.46 6.15
CA ASN A 215 -6.48 7.23 7.54
C ASN A 215 -6.71 5.72 7.76
N PHE A 216 -5.88 5.14 8.62
CA PHE A 216 -5.89 3.72 8.96
C PHE A 216 -6.13 3.55 10.47
N ALA A 217 -6.95 4.42 11.06
CA ALA A 217 -7.44 4.23 12.41
C ALA A 217 -8.49 3.11 12.43
N VAL A 218 -8.35 2.21 13.40
CA VAL A 218 -9.24 1.05 13.58
C VAL A 218 -9.53 0.91 15.06
N GLU A 219 -10.79 0.61 15.40
CA GLU A 219 -11.16 0.30 16.77
C GLU A 219 -10.53 -1.04 17.21
N ASN A 220 -9.87 -1.05 18.36
CA ASN A 220 -9.33 -2.26 19.00
C ASN A 220 -8.25 -3.02 18.22
N GLU A 221 -7.56 -2.39 17.27
CA GLU A 221 -6.49 -3.05 16.54
C GLU A 221 -5.24 -3.20 17.43
N ASN A 222 -4.79 -4.43 17.62
CA ASN A 222 -3.62 -4.73 18.45
C ASN A 222 -2.34 -4.70 17.62
N LYS A 223 -2.07 -3.57 16.94
CA LYS A 223 -0.80 -3.33 16.22
C LYS A 223 0.43 -3.48 17.12
N GLU A 224 0.23 -3.34 18.44
CA GLU A 224 1.27 -3.55 19.44
C GLU A 224 1.77 -5.02 19.49
N GLN A 225 1.07 -5.98 18.86
CA GLN A 225 1.56 -7.34 18.75
C GLN A 225 2.80 -7.46 17.87
N TYR A 226 2.87 -6.71 16.76
CA TYR A 226 3.95 -6.79 15.78
C TYR A 226 5.01 -5.73 16.07
N ARG A 227 6.26 -6.15 16.30
CA ARG A 227 7.33 -5.24 16.76
C ARG A 227 7.61 -4.09 15.79
N ASP A 228 7.47 -4.33 14.50
CA ASP A 228 7.62 -3.39 13.40
C ASP A 228 6.46 -2.40 13.25
N GLN A 229 5.33 -2.64 13.93
CA GLN A 229 4.16 -1.75 13.95
C GLN A 229 3.96 -1.01 15.27
N ARG A 230 4.54 -1.52 16.38
CA ARG A 230 4.49 -0.91 17.72
C ARG A 230 4.78 0.58 17.71
N ASN A 231 4.12 1.31 18.61
CA ASN A 231 4.31 2.75 18.79
C ASN A 231 4.07 3.56 17.51
N GLY A 232 3.20 3.08 16.62
CA GLY A 232 2.84 3.75 15.38
C GLY A 232 4.00 3.85 14.38
N GLN A 233 4.89 2.85 14.35
CA GLN A 233 6.08 2.88 13.49
C GLN A 233 5.76 2.94 12.00
N ALA A 234 4.77 2.18 11.53
CA ALA A 234 4.28 2.21 10.15
C ALA A 234 3.45 3.47 9.85
N GLY A 235 2.71 3.95 10.85
CA GLY A 235 1.89 5.15 10.79
C GLY A 235 1.12 5.23 12.10
N ASP A 236 1.12 6.40 12.75
CA ASP A 236 0.43 6.56 14.02
C ASP A 236 -0.93 7.22 13.80
N TRP A 237 -2.00 6.44 13.80
CA TRP A 237 -3.38 6.90 13.61
C TRP A 237 -4.24 6.73 14.86
N ARG A 238 -3.63 6.46 16.02
CA ARG A 238 -4.34 6.01 17.24
C ARG A 238 -5.35 7.03 17.79
N ARG A 239 -5.19 8.31 17.46
CA ARG A 239 -6.13 9.38 17.88
C ARG A 239 -7.07 9.83 16.77
N ALA A 240 -6.86 9.36 15.53
CA ALA A 240 -7.70 9.72 14.40
C ALA A 240 -9.05 8.98 14.47
N PRO A 241 -10.11 9.50 13.83
CA PRO A 241 -11.40 8.84 13.74
C PRO A 241 -11.30 7.48 13.05
N SER A 242 -11.90 6.45 13.63
CA SER A 242 -11.92 5.07 13.11
C SER A 242 -13.21 4.72 12.36
N ASP A 243 -13.92 5.73 11.86
CA ASP A 243 -15.13 5.58 11.06
C ASP A 243 -14.84 5.61 9.55
N TRP A 244 -15.82 5.25 8.73
CA TRP A 244 -15.67 5.06 7.28
C TRP A 244 -15.79 6.36 6.47
N ARG A 245 -15.68 7.52 7.12
CA ARG A 245 -15.79 8.82 6.43
C ARG A 245 -14.47 9.19 5.76
N ILE A 246 -14.55 10.07 4.77
CA ILE A 246 -13.37 10.82 4.34
C ILE A 246 -12.98 11.74 5.50
N TYR A 247 -11.73 11.61 5.92
CA TYR A 247 -11.23 12.22 7.14
C TYR A 247 -10.56 13.56 6.84
N HIS A 248 -10.97 14.61 7.57
CA HIS A 248 -10.38 15.94 7.49
C HIS A 248 -9.51 16.19 8.73
N PRO A 249 -8.16 16.14 8.59
CA PRO A 249 -7.26 16.34 9.73
C PRO A 249 -7.17 17.81 10.17
N ASP A 250 -6.60 18.02 11.35
CA ASP A 250 -6.09 19.30 11.82
C ASP A 250 -4.76 19.63 11.14
N PHE A 251 -4.55 20.92 10.91
CA PHE A 251 -3.36 21.42 10.25
C PHE A 251 -2.07 21.04 11.01
N TYR A 252 -2.09 21.05 12.34
CA TYR A 252 -0.91 20.77 13.16
C TYR A 252 -0.81 19.32 13.62
N ASP A 253 -1.90 18.57 13.58
CA ASP A 253 -1.98 17.22 14.10
C ASP A 253 -2.88 16.35 13.23
N TYR A 254 -2.27 15.61 12.31
CA TYR A 254 -2.98 14.71 11.40
C TYR A 254 -3.80 13.63 12.11
N GLN A 255 -3.59 13.39 13.42
CA GLN A 255 -4.40 12.46 14.20
C GLN A 255 -5.59 13.11 14.89
N LYS A 256 -5.87 14.40 14.68
CA LYS A 256 -7.07 15.06 15.20
C LYS A 256 -7.91 15.55 14.05
N GLU A 257 -9.22 15.42 14.18
CA GLU A 257 -10.14 16.08 13.26
C GLU A 257 -9.95 17.60 13.30
N GLY A 258 -10.00 18.23 12.13
CA GLY A 258 -9.81 19.67 11.98
C GLY A 258 -10.43 20.21 10.71
N CYS A 259 -9.76 21.17 10.09
CA CYS A 259 -10.30 21.96 8.98
C CYS A 259 -9.36 22.02 7.77
N CYS A 260 -8.45 21.04 7.63
CA CYS A 260 -7.75 20.85 6.36
C CYS A 260 -8.78 20.75 5.21
N HIS A 261 -8.45 21.35 4.07
CA HIS A 261 -9.29 21.39 2.88
C HIS A 261 -9.27 20.08 2.09
N ARG A 262 -8.33 19.19 2.37
CA ARG A 262 -8.29 17.83 1.85
C ARG A 262 -9.14 16.85 2.65
#